data_AF-A0A3P1VWT9-F1
#
_entry.id   AF-A0A3P1VWT9-F1
#
_cell.length_a   1.000
_cell.length_b   1.000
_cell.length_c   1.000
_cell.angle_alpha   90.00
_cell.angle_beta   90.00
_cell.angle_gamma   90.00
#
_symmetry.space_group_name_H-M   'P 1'
#
loop_
_entity.id
_entity.type
_entity.pdbx_description
1 polymer ?
#
loop_
_entity_poly.entity_id
_entity_poly.type
_entity_poly.pdbx_seq_one_letter_code
_entity_poly.pdbx_strand_id
1 'polypeptide(L)'
;MFYKEIGDFGIMIVICGVFLYFAKTIFDYMIKDVKRNQDEIIKKLEYGEQRRTILISGNEKLIEVLNKLENRLTTEKITGKPLETILNTKVSQICLCIKNEGINVINNNNINKNWTSIENEIDNLYDEKLLKFQKEYHDLMEFETYAEIDKQFSVELNKSKEEILAILSNLKETKELIDYRIAIRRISAAMDKTKKNLDRITNEIIN
;
A
#
# COMPACT_ATOMS: atom_id res chain seq x y z
N MET A 1 36.94 63.43 -77.78
CA MET A 1 35.69 63.08 -77.08
C MET A 1 35.62 61.57 -76.84
N PHE A 2 35.70 60.74 -77.88
CA PHE A 2 35.68 59.26 -77.81
C PHE A 2 36.66 58.58 -76.82
N TYR A 3 37.92 59.00 -76.75
CA TYR A 3 38.90 58.33 -75.88
C TYR A 3 38.64 58.52 -74.37
N LYS A 4 37.94 59.59 -73.99
CA LYS A 4 37.61 59.87 -72.58
C LYS A 4 36.43 59.01 -72.12
N GLU A 5 35.41 58.87 -72.96
CA GLU A 5 34.24 58.01 -72.71
C GLU A 5 34.60 56.53 -72.65
N ILE A 6 35.50 56.05 -73.53
CA ILE A 6 36.00 54.66 -73.48
C ILE A 6 36.80 54.40 -72.19
N GLY A 7 37.61 55.39 -71.76
CA GLY A 7 38.33 55.33 -70.48
C GLY A 7 37.39 55.29 -69.27
N ASP A 8 36.37 56.16 -69.25
CA ASP A 8 35.35 56.20 -68.19
C ASP A 8 34.53 54.90 -68.14
N PHE A 9 34.20 54.31 -69.29
CA PHE A 9 33.51 53.02 -69.38
C PHE A 9 34.37 51.86 -68.86
N GLY A 10 35.67 51.87 -69.18
CA GLY A 10 36.63 50.90 -68.64
C GLY A 10 36.76 50.99 -67.12
N ILE A 11 36.82 52.21 -66.57
CA ILE A 11 36.85 52.44 -65.12
C ILE A 11 35.56 51.91 -64.47
N MET A 12 34.40 52.14 -65.08
CA MET A 12 33.11 51.68 -64.56
C MET A 12 33.02 50.15 -64.53
N ILE A 13 33.51 49.46 -65.58
CA ILE A 13 33.59 47.99 -65.61
C ILE A 13 34.47 47.45 -64.47
N VAL A 14 35.62 48.08 -64.22
CA VAL A 14 36.52 47.67 -63.13
C VAL A 14 35.85 47.86 -61.77
N ILE A 15 35.19 49.00 -61.54
CA ILE A 15 34.47 49.27 -60.28
C ILE A 15 33.35 48.26 -60.07
N CYS A 16 32.53 47.98 -61.10
CA CYS A 16 31.49 46.97 -61.02
C CYS A 16 32.05 45.56 -60.78
N GLY A 17 33.16 45.20 -61.41
CA GLY A 17 33.85 43.93 -61.19
C GLY A 17 34.32 43.74 -59.74
N VAL A 18 34.92 44.78 -59.16
CA VAL A 18 35.34 44.78 -57.74
C VAL A 18 34.12 44.67 -56.82
N PHE A 19 33.04 45.39 -57.10
CA PHE A 19 31.83 45.36 -56.28
C PHE A 19 31.15 43.98 -56.31
N LEU A 20 31.02 43.37 -57.49
CA LEU A 20 30.46 42.02 -57.65
C LEU A 20 31.33 40.96 -56.98
N TYR A 21 32.65 41.08 -57.05
CA TYR A 21 33.58 40.20 -56.34
C TYR A 21 33.41 40.29 -54.82
N PHE A 22 33.29 41.52 -54.29
CA PHE A 22 33.09 41.75 -52.86
C PHE A 22 31.73 41.21 -52.39
N ALA A 23 30.66 41.46 -53.14
CA ALA A 23 29.32 40.94 -52.86
C ALA A 23 29.31 39.39 -52.84
N LYS A 24 29.93 38.75 -53.83
CA LYS A 24 30.09 37.29 -53.87
C LYS A 24 30.82 36.77 -52.63
N THR A 25 31.92 37.43 -52.25
CA THR A 25 32.71 37.03 -51.09
C THR A 25 31.92 37.11 -49.79
N ILE A 26 31.10 38.16 -49.60
CA ILE A 26 30.20 38.30 -48.45
C ILE A 26 29.16 37.18 -48.45
N PHE A 27 28.49 36.92 -49.58
CA PHE A 27 27.49 35.86 -49.68
C PHE A 27 28.07 34.47 -49.41
N ASP A 28 29.26 34.17 -49.95
CA ASP A 28 29.95 32.91 -49.69
C ASP A 28 30.29 32.75 -48.19
N TYR A 29 30.70 33.83 -47.53
CA TYR A 29 30.94 33.83 -46.07
C TYR A 29 29.66 33.59 -45.29
N MET A 30 28.56 34.28 -45.63
CA MET A 30 27.26 34.11 -44.99
C MET A 30 26.72 32.69 -45.17
N ILE A 31 26.79 32.13 -46.38
CA ILE A 31 26.35 30.76 -46.66
C ILE A 31 27.17 29.75 -45.84
N LYS A 32 28.49 29.94 -45.76
CA LYS A 32 29.37 29.07 -44.97
C LYS A 32 29.02 29.14 -43.48
N ASP A 33 28.74 30.32 -42.95
CA ASP A 33 28.39 30.50 -41.54
C ASP A 33 27.01 29.90 -41.20
N VAL A 34 26.03 30.08 -42.09
CA VAL A 34 24.70 29.44 -41.97
C VAL A 34 24.82 27.92 -41.97
N LYS A 35 25.60 27.34 -42.90
CA LYS A 35 25.84 25.88 -42.93
C LYS A 35 26.48 25.39 -41.64
N ARG A 36 27.52 26.09 -41.14
CA ARG A 36 28.17 25.74 -39.88
C ARG A 36 27.21 25.76 -38.70
N ASN A 37 26.36 26.78 -38.61
CA ASN A 37 25.37 26.89 -37.54
C ASN A 37 24.30 25.79 -37.65
N GLN A 38 23.85 25.46 -38.86
CA GLN A 38 22.93 24.33 -39.10
C GLN A 38 23.55 23.00 -38.67
N ASP A 39 24.80 22.73 -39.02
CA ASP A 39 25.52 21.51 -38.61
C ASP A 39 25.65 21.43 -37.08
N GLU A 40 25.90 22.55 -36.41
CA GLU A 40 26.00 22.60 -34.95
C GLU A 40 24.63 22.33 -34.28
N ILE A 41 23.55 22.88 -34.84
CA ILE A 41 22.18 22.64 -34.37
C ILE A 41 21.80 21.16 -34.55
N ILE A 42 22.09 20.57 -35.72
CA ILE A 42 21.81 19.14 -35.99
C ILE A 42 22.54 18.26 -34.99
N LYS A 43 23.84 18.50 -34.75
CA LYS A 43 24.61 17.73 -33.75
C LYS A 43 24.02 17.83 -32.34
N LYS A 44 23.55 19.03 -31.93
CA LYS A 44 22.89 19.21 -30.63
C LYS A 44 21.55 18.48 -30.57
N LEU A 45 20.79 18.47 -31.65
CA LEU A 45 19.52 17.73 -31.76
C LEU A 45 19.74 16.21 -31.69
N GLU A 46 20.69 15.67 -32.45
CA GLU A 46 21.05 14.25 -32.42
C GLU A 46 21.51 13.81 -31.02
N TYR A 47 22.35 14.61 -30.37
CA TYR A 47 22.78 14.35 -29.00
C TYR A 47 21.59 14.36 -28.01
N GLY A 48 20.67 15.31 -28.16
CA GLY A 48 19.46 15.39 -27.35
C GLY A 48 18.53 14.18 -27.56
N GLU A 49 18.39 13.74 -28.82
CA GLU A 49 17.56 12.60 -29.19
C GLU A 49 18.13 11.28 -28.65
N GLN A 50 19.44 11.06 -28.77
CA GLN A 50 20.12 9.90 -28.17
C GLN A 50 19.91 9.83 -26.66
N ARG A 51 20.05 10.97 -25.97
CA ARG A 51 19.87 11.04 -24.51
C ARG A 51 18.41 10.80 -24.11
N ARG A 52 17.46 11.29 -24.89
CA ARG A 52 16.03 11.02 -24.72
C ARG A 52 15.73 9.53 -24.86
N THR A 53 16.28 8.87 -25.88
CA THR A 53 16.12 7.42 -26.08
C THR A 53 16.66 6.61 -24.91
N ILE A 54 17.85 6.96 -24.39
CA ILE A 54 18.42 6.33 -23.21
C ILE A 54 17.50 6.51 -21.99
N LEU A 55 16.99 7.73 -21.75
CA LEU A 55 16.07 8.02 -20.65
C LEU A 55 14.76 7.24 -20.76
N ILE A 56 14.16 7.17 -21.96
CA ILE A 56 12.94 6.40 -22.20
C ILE A 56 13.19 4.92 -21.89
N SER A 57 14.27 4.33 -22.40
CA SER A 57 14.60 2.92 -22.14
C SER A 57 14.86 2.63 -20.65
N GLY A 58 15.44 3.60 -19.92
CA GLY A 58 15.64 3.50 -18.48
C GLY A 58 14.32 3.52 -17.70
N ASN A 59 13.41 4.41 -18.10
CA ASN A 59 12.08 4.51 -17.51
C ASN A 59 11.22 3.27 -17.79
N GLU A 60 11.29 2.70 -18.99
CA GLU A 60 10.59 1.45 -19.34
C GLU A 60 11.02 0.29 -18.44
N LYS A 61 12.33 0.12 -18.22
CA LYS A 61 12.87 -0.88 -17.28
C LYS A 61 12.40 -0.62 -15.85
N LEU A 62 12.35 0.64 -15.43
CA LEU A 62 11.87 1.00 -14.09
C LEU A 62 10.39 0.65 -13.91
N ILE A 63 9.55 0.97 -14.91
CA ILE A 63 8.13 0.60 -14.92
C ILE A 63 7.97 -0.92 -14.88
N GLU A 64 8.77 -1.68 -15.64
CA GLU A 64 8.72 -3.14 -15.61
C GLU A 64 9.03 -3.70 -14.22
N VAL A 65 10.07 -3.18 -13.55
CA VAL A 65 10.43 -3.60 -12.19
C VAL A 65 9.33 -3.24 -11.19
N LEU A 66 8.75 -2.04 -11.30
CA LEU A 66 7.66 -1.59 -10.44
C LEU A 66 6.41 -2.48 -10.62
N ASN A 67 6.03 -2.80 -11.85
CA ASN A 67 4.91 -3.69 -12.12
C ASN A 67 5.15 -5.11 -11.58
N LYS A 68 6.39 -5.63 -11.67
CA LYS A 68 6.74 -6.91 -11.05
C LYS A 68 6.65 -6.87 -9.53
N LEU A 69 7.08 -5.78 -8.90
CA LEU A 69 6.96 -5.57 -7.45
C LEU A 69 5.50 -5.45 -7.02
N GLU A 70 4.70 -4.66 -7.73
CA GLU A 70 3.27 -4.52 -7.48
C GLU A 70 2.55 -5.86 -7.58
N ASN A 71 2.82 -6.63 -8.64
CA ASN A 71 2.28 -7.98 -8.80
C ASN A 71 2.72 -8.90 -7.67
N ARG A 72 3.98 -8.86 -7.24
CA ARG A 72 4.45 -9.67 -6.11
C ARG A 72 3.77 -9.28 -4.81
N LEU A 73 3.67 -7.99 -4.49
CA LEU A 73 3.01 -7.51 -3.28
C LEU A 73 1.51 -7.82 -3.23
N THR A 74 0.85 -7.87 -4.39
CA THR A 74 -0.57 -8.22 -4.50
C THR A 74 -0.82 -9.72 -4.56
N THR A 75 0.18 -10.55 -4.86
CA THR A 75 0.03 -12.01 -5.00
C THR A 75 0.72 -12.83 -3.91
N GLU A 76 1.75 -12.31 -3.23
CA GLU A 76 2.42 -12.99 -2.12
C GLU A 76 1.51 -13.03 -0.89
N LYS A 77 1.11 -14.23 -0.50
CA LYS A 77 0.49 -14.50 0.79
C LYS A 77 1.48 -14.14 1.91
N ILE A 78 0.95 -13.59 3.00
CA ILE A 78 1.75 -13.28 4.19
C ILE A 78 2.10 -14.59 4.89
N THR A 79 3.38 -14.85 5.12
CA THR A 79 3.89 -16.06 5.78
C THR A 79 4.91 -15.72 6.86
N GLY A 80 5.23 -16.69 7.72
CA GLY A 80 6.28 -16.57 8.74
C GLY A 80 6.04 -15.47 9.78
N LYS A 81 7.10 -14.80 10.22
CA LYS A 81 7.05 -13.85 11.35
C LYS A 81 6.08 -12.66 11.18
N PRO A 82 5.94 -12.06 9.98
CA PRO A 82 4.91 -11.05 9.74
C PRO A 82 3.49 -11.59 9.96
N LEU A 83 3.20 -12.81 9.48
CA LEU A 83 1.89 -13.44 9.68
C LEU A 83 1.61 -13.68 11.18
N GLU A 84 2.60 -14.21 11.90
CA GLU A 84 2.52 -14.44 13.35
C GLU A 84 2.17 -13.15 14.11
N THR A 85 2.85 -12.05 13.76
CA THR A 85 2.64 -10.75 14.41
C THR A 85 1.24 -10.21 14.16
N ILE A 86 0.74 -10.32 12.92
CA ILE A 86 -0.58 -9.85 12.53
C ILE A 86 -1.67 -10.65 13.27
N LEU A 87 -1.54 -11.97 13.30
CA LEU A 87 -2.49 -12.85 13.97
C LEU A 87 -2.50 -12.64 15.49
N ASN A 88 -1.34 -12.60 16.16
CA ASN A 88 -1.26 -12.33 17.60
C ASN A 88 -1.84 -10.95 17.97
N THR A 89 -1.65 -9.96 17.08
CA THR A 89 -2.28 -8.63 17.24
C THR A 89 -3.79 -8.73 17.13
N LYS A 90 -4.30 -9.46 16.14
CA LYS A 90 -5.74 -9.64 15.93
C LYS A 90 -6.39 -10.41 17.07
N VAL A 91 -5.76 -11.49 17.55
CA VAL A 91 -6.16 -12.24 18.75
C VAL A 91 -6.30 -11.30 19.95
N SER A 92 -5.26 -10.48 20.19
CA SER A 92 -5.28 -9.51 21.29
C SER A 92 -6.45 -8.52 21.18
N GLN A 93 -6.75 -8.03 19.98
CA GLN A 93 -7.88 -7.13 19.74
C GLN A 93 -9.23 -7.80 20.00
N ILE A 94 -9.41 -9.02 19.51
CA ILE A 94 -10.65 -9.80 19.69
C ILE A 94 -10.90 -10.05 21.19
N CYS A 95 -9.91 -10.60 21.90
CA CYS A 95 -10.03 -10.90 23.32
C CYS A 95 -10.29 -9.64 24.15
N LEU A 96 -9.66 -8.50 23.81
CA LEU A 96 -9.88 -7.24 24.52
C LEU A 96 -11.29 -6.69 24.27
N CYS A 97 -11.79 -6.75 23.04
CA CYS A 97 -13.14 -6.32 22.70
C CYS A 97 -14.19 -7.12 23.48
N ILE A 98 -14.07 -8.45 23.47
CA ILE A 98 -14.99 -9.35 24.19
C ILE A 98 -14.90 -9.11 25.70
N LYS A 99 -13.69 -8.98 26.26
CA LYS A 99 -13.50 -8.67 27.67
C LYS A 99 -14.23 -7.40 28.07
N ASN A 100 -14.03 -6.33 27.31
CA ASN A 100 -14.61 -5.03 27.59
C ASN A 100 -16.13 -5.08 27.49
N GLU A 101 -16.67 -5.79 26.50
CA GLU A 101 -18.12 -5.94 26.36
C GLU A 101 -18.71 -6.74 27.53
N GLY A 102 -18.09 -7.86 27.90
CA GLY A 102 -18.51 -8.64 29.07
C GLY A 102 -18.47 -7.82 30.36
N ILE A 103 -17.45 -6.97 30.56
CA ILE A 103 -17.37 -6.06 31.70
C ILE A 103 -18.44 -4.96 31.62
N ASN A 104 -18.70 -4.40 30.44
CA ASN A 104 -19.74 -3.40 30.22
C ASN A 104 -21.12 -3.97 30.55
N VAL A 105 -21.41 -5.20 30.11
CA VAL A 105 -22.63 -5.93 30.45
C VAL A 105 -22.78 -6.06 31.97
N ILE A 106 -21.72 -6.44 32.70
CA ILE A 106 -21.75 -6.56 34.17
C ILE A 106 -21.98 -5.20 34.83
N ASN A 107 -21.28 -4.15 34.39
CA ASN A 107 -21.36 -2.82 34.99
C ASN A 107 -22.71 -2.12 34.71
N ASN A 108 -23.26 -2.33 33.52
CA ASN A 108 -24.53 -1.73 33.08
C ASN A 108 -25.75 -2.58 33.45
N ASN A 109 -25.55 -3.67 34.21
CA ASN A 109 -26.60 -4.57 34.66
C ASN A 109 -27.49 -3.94 35.76
N ASN A 110 -28.05 -2.77 35.46
CA ASN A 110 -29.09 -2.14 36.25
C ASN A 110 -30.45 -2.62 35.72
N ILE A 111 -30.87 -3.83 36.12
CA ILE A 111 -32.28 -4.28 36.24
C ILE A 111 -33.15 -4.28 34.93
N ASN A 112 -32.68 -3.74 33.80
CA ASN A 112 -33.53 -3.40 32.64
C ASN A 112 -33.21 -4.14 31.33
N LYS A 113 -32.12 -4.93 31.24
CA LYS A 113 -31.89 -5.80 30.07
C LYS A 113 -32.40 -7.22 30.37
N ASN A 114 -33.25 -7.74 29.49
CA ASN A 114 -33.61 -9.17 29.49
C ASN A 114 -32.32 -9.99 29.32
N TRP A 115 -32.08 -10.98 30.18
CA TRP A 115 -30.91 -11.86 30.10
C TRP A 115 -30.77 -12.53 28.73
N THR A 116 -31.88 -12.87 28.08
CA THR A 116 -31.89 -13.37 26.69
C THR A 116 -31.31 -12.36 25.70
N SER A 117 -31.51 -11.06 25.93
CA SER A 117 -30.92 -10.00 25.10
C SER A 117 -29.41 -9.91 25.28
N ILE A 118 -28.91 -10.12 26.50
CA ILE A 118 -27.47 -10.12 26.81
C ILE A 118 -26.79 -11.34 26.19
N GLU A 119 -27.40 -12.52 26.33
CA GLU A 119 -26.90 -13.76 25.70
C GLU A 119 -26.78 -13.59 24.19
N ASN A 120 -27.83 -13.07 23.53
CA ASN A 120 -27.80 -12.81 22.08
C ASN A 120 -26.77 -11.74 21.68
N GLU A 121 -26.58 -10.69 22.49
CA GLU A 121 -25.60 -9.63 22.22
C GLU A 121 -24.17 -10.16 22.26
N ILE A 122 -23.86 -11.00 23.27
CA ILE A 122 -22.57 -11.68 23.36
C ILE A 122 -22.40 -12.71 22.24
N ASP A 123 -23.42 -13.51 21.93
CA ASP A 123 -23.35 -14.51 20.85
C ASP A 123 -23.06 -13.83 19.49
N ASN A 124 -23.82 -12.79 19.16
CA ASN A 124 -23.61 -11.99 17.96
C ASN A 124 -22.23 -11.33 17.91
N LEU A 125 -21.69 -10.88 19.05
CA LEU A 125 -20.36 -10.30 19.11
C LEU A 125 -19.30 -11.31 18.67
N TYR A 126 -19.36 -12.53 19.20
CA TYR A 126 -18.42 -13.60 18.84
C TYR A 126 -18.52 -13.94 17.35
N ASP A 127 -19.74 -14.11 16.83
CA ASP A 127 -19.98 -14.41 15.42
C ASP A 127 -19.48 -13.29 14.50
N GLU A 128 -19.72 -12.03 14.86
CA GLU A 128 -19.22 -10.86 14.12
C GLU A 128 -17.69 -10.86 14.06
N LYS A 129 -17.01 -11.12 15.19
CA LYS A 129 -15.53 -11.12 15.21
C LYS A 129 -14.94 -12.27 14.42
N LEU A 130 -15.54 -13.45 14.50
CA LEU A 130 -15.09 -14.60 13.73
C LEU A 130 -15.29 -14.39 12.22
N LEU A 131 -16.47 -13.90 11.82
CA LEU A 131 -16.76 -13.63 10.41
C LEU A 131 -15.86 -12.52 9.84
N LYS A 132 -15.56 -11.48 10.63
CA LYS A 132 -14.61 -10.44 10.24
C LYS A 132 -13.19 -10.99 10.09
N PHE A 133 -12.76 -11.88 10.99
CA PHE A 133 -11.48 -12.58 10.85
C PHE A 133 -11.45 -13.41 9.56
N GLN A 134 -12.46 -14.23 9.32
CA GLN A 134 -12.52 -15.08 8.12
C GLN A 134 -12.42 -14.27 6.83
N LYS A 135 -13.18 -13.18 6.71
CA LYS A 135 -13.15 -12.31 5.52
C LYS A 135 -11.83 -11.60 5.32
N GLU A 136 -11.23 -11.07 6.39
CA GLU A 136 -9.99 -10.30 6.29
C GLU A 136 -8.80 -11.18 5.91
N TYR A 137 -8.76 -12.42 6.39
CA TYR A 137 -7.55 -13.24 6.32
C TYR A 137 -7.57 -14.39 5.32
N HIS A 138 -8.73 -14.73 4.75
CA HIS A 138 -8.85 -15.78 3.73
C HIS A 138 -7.90 -15.54 2.55
N ASP A 139 -7.84 -14.30 2.06
CA ASP A 139 -7.02 -13.94 0.90
C ASP A 139 -5.58 -13.54 1.26
N LEU A 140 -5.28 -13.35 2.54
CA LEU A 140 -3.96 -12.91 3.01
C LEU A 140 -3.02 -14.08 3.36
N MET A 141 -3.56 -15.28 3.56
CA MET A 141 -2.80 -16.47 3.96
C MET A 141 -2.81 -17.57 2.90
N GLU A 142 -1.86 -18.49 2.98
CA GLU A 142 -1.93 -19.77 2.27
C GLU A 142 -3.13 -20.58 2.76
N PHE A 143 -3.78 -21.30 1.85
CA PHE A 143 -5.05 -21.97 2.12
C PHE A 143 -4.96 -22.97 3.29
N GLU A 144 -3.90 -23.77 3.36
CA GLU A 144 -3.72 -24.78 4.41
C GLU A 144 -3.50 -24.12 5.78
N THR A 145 -2.63 -23.10 5.83
CA THR A 145 -2.38 -22.30 7.05
C THR A 145 -3.65 -21.60 7.52
N TYR A 146 -4.40 -20.98 6.60
CA TYR A 146 -5.69 -20.34 6.90
C TYR A 146 -6.69 -21.34 7.47
N ALA A 147 -6.85 -22.49 6.81
CA ALA A 147 -7.86 -23.49 7.19
C ALA A 147 -7.60 -24.06 8.59
N GLU A 148 -6.34 -24.34 8.94
CA GLU A 148 -6.01 -24.85 10.27
C GLU A 148 -6.17 -23.76 11.35
N ILE A 149 -5.73 -22.52 11.07
CA ILE A 149 -5.91 -21.40 12.00
C ILE A 149 -7.39 -21.10 12.23
N ASP A 150 -8.19 -20.99 11.17
CA ASP A 150 -9.63 -20.69 11.26
C ASP A 150 -10.37 -21.76 12.08
N LYS A 151 -10.05 -23.04 11.85
CA LYS A 151 -10.61 -24.15 12.62
C LYS A 151 -10.25 -24.06 14.10
N GLN A 152 -8.97 -23.88 14.42
CA GLN A 152 -8.52 -23.83 15.82
C GLN A 152 -9.03 -22.58 16.54
N PHE A 153 -9.06 -21.44 15.85
CA PHE A 153 -9.60 -20.18 16.37
C PHE A 153 -11.10 -20.30 16.65
N SER A 154 -11.86 -20.88 15.72
CA SER A 154 -13.30 -21.12 15.89
C SER A 154 -13.58 -21.99 17.11
N VAL A 155 -12.81 -23.07 17.31
CA VAL A 155 -12.97 -23.96 18.46
C VAL A 155 -12.68 -23.23 19.77
N GLU A 156 -11.56 -22.50 19.84
CA GLU A 156 -11.13 -21.83 21.07
C GLU A 156 -12.03 -20.63 21.43
N LEU A 157 -12.49 -19.87 20.43
CA LEU A 157 -13.45 -18.79 20.63
C LEU A 157 -14.83 -19.32 21.05
N ASN A 158 -15.29 -20.45 20.52
CA ASN A 158 -16.55 -21.04 20.96
C ASN A 158 -16.49 -21.53 22.42
N LYS A 159 -15.38 -22.16 22.84
CA LYS A 159 -15.18 -22.51 24.27
C LYS A 159 -15.19 -21.28 25.16
N SER A 160 -14.51 -20.23 24.73
CA SER A 160 -14.45 -18.94 25.39
C SER A 160 -15.84 -18.32 25.55
N LYS A 161 -16.67 -18.40 24.49
CA LYS A 161 -18.06 -17.93 24.48
C LYS A 161 -18.90 -18.65 25.54
N GLU A 162 -18.84 -19.98 25.59
CA GLU A 162 -19.55 -20.78 26.59
C GLU A 162 -19.13 -20.38 28.02
N GLU A 163 -17.82 -20.16 28.26
CA GLU A 163 -17.30 -19.74 29.55
C GLU A 163 -17.82 -18.36 29.98
N ILE A 164 -17.83 -17.38 29.06
CA ILE A 164 -18.37 -16.03 29.32
C ILE A 164 -19.87 -16.08 29.60
N LEU A 165 -20.64 -16.79 28.78
CA LEU A 165 -22.08 -16.93 28.97
C LEU A 165 -22.41 -17.62 30.31
N ALA A 166 -21.64 -18.62 30.71
CA ALA A 166 -21.79 -19.26 32.02
C ALA A 166 -21.49 -18.28 33.17
N ILE A 167 -20.45 -17.45 33.07
CA ILE A 167 -20.13 -16.42 34.06
C ILE A 167 -21.28 -15.42 34.19
N LEU A 168 -21.82 -14.95 33.06
CA LEU A 168 -22.93 -14.00 33.03
C LEU A 168 -24.23 -14.63 33.55
N SER A 169 -24.51 -15.89 33.20
CA SER A 169 -25.70 -16.62 33.68
C SER A 169 -25.71 -16.78 35.20
N ASN A 170 -24.55 -17.01 35.82
CA ASN A 170 -24.43 -17.09 37.28
C ASN A 170 -24.76 -15.77 37.98
N LEU A 171 -24.70 -14.63 37.29
CA LEU A 171 -25.10 -13.34 37.83
C LEU A 171 -26.62 -13.12 37.83
N LYS A 172 -27.39 -13.93 37.08
CA LYS A 172 -28.85 -13.82 36.97
C LYS A 172 -29.58 -13.91 38.31
N GLU A 173 -29.07 -14.74 39.22
CA GLU A 173 -29.69 -15.01 40.52
C GLU A 173 -29.10 -14.16 41.64
N THR A 174 -28.11 -13.32 41.32
CA THR A 174 -27.19 -12.77 42.30
C THR A 174 -27.42 -11.28 42.54
N LYS A 175 -27.50 -10.88 43.82
CA LYS A 175 -27.76 -9.48 44.24
C LYS A 175 -26.58 -8.83 44.96
N GLU A 176 -25.49 -9.56 45.21
CA GLU A 176 -24.35 -9.04 45.97
C GLU A 176 -23.29 -8.43 45.06
N LEU A 177 -22.87 -7.19 45.38
CA LEU A 177 -21.84 -6.45 44.64
C LEU A 177 -20.50 -7.21 44.53
N ILE A 178 -20.20 -8.08 45.50
CA ILE A 178 -18.98 -8.90 45.54
C ILE A 178 -18.96 -9.86 44.34
N ASP A 179 -20.10 -10.44 43.99
CA ASP A 179 -20.20 -11.42 42.90
C ASP A 179 -20.03 -10.78 41.52
N TYR A 180 -20.49 -9.53 41.35
CA TYR A 180 -20.22 -8.74 40.14
C TYR A 180 -18.71 -8.50 39.96
N ARG A 181 -18.00 -8.16 41.05
CA ARG A 181 -16.54 -7.99 41.02
C ARG A 181 -15.79 -9.30 40.76
N ILE A 182 -16.28 -10.42 41.31
CA ILE A 182 -15.73 -11.76 41.04
C ILE A 182 -15.95 -12.13 39.57
N ALA A 183 -17.12 -11.84 39.00
CA ALA A 183 -17.42 -12.10 37.60
C ALA A 183 -16.54 -11.29 36.65
N ILE A 184 -16.28 -10.00 36.91
CA ILE A 184 -15.34 -9.19 36.12
C ILE A 184 -13.94 -9.83 36.10
N ARG A 185 -13.47 -10.32 37.25
CA ARG A 185 -12.18 -11.01 37.35
C ARG A 185 -12.17 -12.33 36.57
N ARG A 186 -13.26 -13.10 36.64
CA ARG A 186 -13.41 -14.36 35.88
C ARG A 186 -13.45 -14.11 34.37
N ILE A 187 -14.19 -13.11 33.89
CA ILE A 187 -14.20 -12.71 32.48
C ILE A 187 -12.79 -12.33 32.01
N SER A 188 -12.08 -11.53 32.81
CA SER A 188 -10.71 -11.13 32.48
C SER A 188 -9.76 -12.33 32.40
N ALA A 189 -9.85 -13.24 33.36
CA ALA A 189 -9.04 -14.46 33.39
C ALA A 189 -9.34 -15.41 32.23
N ALA A 190 -10.63 -15.56 31.86
CA ALA A 190 -11.06 -16.34 30.72
C ALA A 190 -10.47 -15.77 29.42
N MET A 191 -10.55 -14.45 29.21
CA MET A 191 -10.00 -13.81 28.01
C MET A 191 -8.47 -13.86 27.95
N ASP A 192 -7.78 -13.70 29.08
CA ASP A 192 -6.32 -13.82 29.13
C ASP A 192 -5.86 -15.26 28.82
N LYS A 193 -6.64 -16.26 29.26
CA LYS A 193 -6.41 -17.67 28.93
C LYS A 193 -6.66 -17.96 27.45
N THR A 194 -7.80 -17.53 26.90
CA THR A 194 -8.13 -17.65 25.47
C THR A 194 -7.05 -17.00 24.62
N LYS A 195 -6.61 -15.79 24.97
CA LYS A 195 -5.52 -15.10 24.28
C LYS A 195 -4.24 -15.95 24.24
N LYS A 196 -3.78 -16.43 25.40
CA LYS A 196 -2.55 -17.26 25.48
C LYS A 196 -2.66 -18.53 24.64
N ASN A 197 -3.83 -19.17 24.61
CA ASN A 197 -4.05 -20.36 23.82
C ASN A 197 -4.01 -20.07 22.32
N LEU A 198 -4.67 -18.99 21.88
CA LEU A 198 -4.65 -18.54 20.48
C LEU A 198 -3.26 -18.08 20.02
N ASP A 199 -2.51 -17.38 20.87
CA ASP A 199 -1.12 -16.99 20.60
C ASP A 199 -0.23 -18.25 20.46
N ARG A 200 -0.44 -19.28 21.31
CA ARG A 200 0.26 -20.57 21.20
C ARG A 200 -0.06 -21.29 19.89
N ILE A 201 -1.34 -21.37 19.54
CA ILE A 201 -1.82 -21.98 18.28
C ILE A 201 -1.18 -21.27 17.07
N THR A 202 -1.17 -19.94 17.09
CA THR A 202 -0.54 -19.13 16.04
C THR A 202 0.94 -19.47 15.89
N ASN A 203 1.66 -19.57 17.00
CA ASN A 203 3.08 -19.88 16.98
C ASN A 203 3.37 -21.33 16.53
N GLU A 204 2.50 -22.29 16.87
CA GLU A 204 2.65 -23.72 16.51
C GLU A 204 2.34 -24.01 15.03
N ILE A 205 1.46 -23.21 14.41
CA ILE A 205 1.08 -23.41 13.00
C ILE A 205 2.04 -22.69 12.05
N ILE A 206 2.64 -21.58 12.49
CA ILE A 206 3.48 -20.72 11.64
C ILE A 206 4.97 -21.08 11.70
N ASN A 207 5.44 -21.63 12.83
CA ASN A 207 6.84 -22.04 13.03
C ASN A 207 6.97 -23.56 13.03
#